data_AF-A0A1U7QXT4-F1
#
_entry.id   AF-A0A1U7QXT4-F1
#
_cell.length_a   1.000
_cell.length_b   1.000
_cell.length_c   1.000
_cell.angle_alpha   90.00
_cell.angle_beta   90.00
_cell.angle_gamma   90.00
#
_symmetry.space_group_name_H-M   'P 1'
#
loop_
_entity.id
_entity.type
_entity.pdbx_description
1 polymer ?
#
loop_
_entity_poly.entity_id
_entity_poly.type
_entity_poly.pdbx_seq_one_letter_code
_entity_poly.pdbx_strand_id
1 'polypeptide(L)' 'MLLHPSGILFFLVISLPAANCAVGNNGVDFRTCASLKGLCFFGCRPGWNWVGFCNNIMSCCIKEKFYVLPQSKGI' A
#
# COMPACT_ATOMS: atom_id res chain seq x y z
N MET A 1 -18.08 -3.92 -28.37
CA MET A 1 -16.78 -3.96 -27.66
C MET A 1 -16.99 -4.73 -26.36
N LEU A 2 -16.72 -6.04 -26.37
CA LEU A 2 -16.73 -6.82 -25.13
C LEU A 2 -15.41 -6.56 -24.40
N LEU A 3 -15.44 -5.72 -23.37
CA LEU A 3 -14.34 -5.66 -22.42
C LEU A 3 -14.30 -6.99 -21.67
N HIS A 4 -13.23 -7.76 -21.84
CA HIS A 4 -13.02 -8.97 -21.07
C HIS A 4 -13.14 -8.64 -19.57
N PRO A 5 -13.91 -9.43 -18.79
CA PRO A 5 -14.15 -9.14 -17.38
C PRO A 5 -12.85 -9.07 -16.56
N SER A 6 -11.79 -9.73 -17.00
CA SER A 6 -10.46 -9.64 -16.38
C SER A 6 -9.86 -8.23 -16.43
N GLY A 7 -10.00 -7.50 -17.53
CA GLY A 7 -9.43 -6.15 -17.68
C GLY A 7 -10.07 -5.14 -16.73
N ILE A 8 -11.39 -5.17 -16.62
CA ILE A 8 -12.16 -4.29 -15.71
C ILE A 8 -11.78 -4.56 -14.24
N LEU A 9 -11.57 -5.82 -13.87
CA LEU A 9 -11.12 -6.21 -12.53
C LEU A 9 -9.75 -5.62 -12.19
N PHE A 10 -8.79 -5.62 -13.12
CA PHE A 10 -7.49 -4.97 -12.90
C PHE A 10 -7.63 -3.46 -12.69
N PHE A 11 -8.40 -2.77 -13.53
CA PHE A 11 -8.62 -1.32 -13.36
C PHE A 11 -9.29 -0.97 -12.02
N LEU A 12 -10.25 -1.78 -11.58
CA LEU A 12 -10.90 -1.61 -10.27
C LEU A 12 -9.89 -1.74 -9.12
N VAL A 13 -9.04 -2.77 -9.13
CA VAL A 13 -8.04 -2.99 -8.08
C VAL A 13 -7.04 -1.84 -8.00
N ILE A 14 -6.59 -1.29 -9.13
CA ILE A 14 -5.64 -0.15 -9.15
C ILE A 14 -6.33 1.15 -8.70
N SER A 15 -7.64 1.29 -8.95
CA SER A 15 -8.43 2.47 -8.56
C SER A 15 -8.80 2.49 -7.08
N LEU A 16 -8.59 1.40 -6.34
CA LEU A 16 -8.81 1.41 -4.90
C LEU A 16 -7.86 2.42 -4.25
N PRO A 17 -8.36 3.35 -3.42
CA PRO A 17 -7.52 4.32 -2.72
C PRO A 17 -6.37 3.63 -1.96
N ALA A 18 -6.67 2.48 -1.37
CA ALA A 18 -5.72 1.64 -0.64
C ALA A 18 -4.65 0.96 -1.50
N ALA A 19 -4.87 0.85 -2.82
CA ALA A 19 -3.98 0.17 -3.76
C ALA A 19 -2.97 1.08 -4.41
N ASN A 20 -3.31 2.35 -4.60
CA ASN A 20 -2.38 3.31 -5.18
C ASN A 20 -1.32 3.74 -4.16
N CYS A 21 -0.16 3.07 -4.25
CA CYS A 21 1.07 3.50 -3.62
C CYS A 21 1.73 4.71 -4.31
N ALA A 22 1.20 5.15 -5.47
CA ALA A 22 1.94 6.00 -6.40
C ALA A 22 1.94 7.49 -6.03
N VAL A 23 0.83 8.16 -5.71
CA VAL A 23 0.86 9.61 -5.42
C VAL A 23 -0.35 10.04 -4.57
N GLY A 24 -0.12 10.75 -3.48
CA GLY A 24 -1.14 11.59 -2.82
C GLY A 24 -2.12 10.94 -1.83
N ASN A 25 -2.13 9.61 -1.66
CA ASN A 25 -2.96 8.96 -0.63
C ASN A 25 -2.14 8.53 0.60
N ASN A 26 -2.62 8.90 1.80
CA ASN A 26 -2.00 8.58 3.09
C ASN A 26 -2.30 7.16 3.58
N GLY A 27 -2.77 6.26 2.71
CA GLY A 27 -3.16 4.90 3.09
C GLY A 27 -4.40 4.88 3.98
N VAL A 28 -4.69 3.74 4.59
CA VAL A 28 -5.78 3.60 5.55
C VAL A 28 -5.19 3.57 6.96
N ASP A 29 -5.68 4.46 7.82
CA ASP A 29 -5.33 4.45 9.24
C ASP A 29 -6.06 3.30 9.95
N PHE A 30 -5.28 2.36 10.49
CA PHE A 30 -5.78 1.25 11.29
C PHE A 30 -5.16 1.32 12.68
N ARG A 31 -5.98 1.34 13.73
CA ARG A 31 -5.55 1.68 15.09
C ARG A 31 -4.30 0.94 15.57
N THR A 32 -4.20 -0.36 15.27
CA THR A 32 -3.02 -1.17 15.63
C THR A 32 -1.79 -0.80 14.80
N CYS A 33 -1.94 -0.61 13.49
CA CYS A 33 -0.85 -0.18 12.61
C CYS A 33 -0.38 1.25 12.91
N ALA A 34 -1.32 2.17 13.15
CA ALA A 34 -1.06 3.56 13.50
C ALA A 34 -0.32 3.70 14.84
N SER A 35 -0.56 2.79 15.80
CA SER A 35 0.20 2.74 17.06
C SER A 35 1.70 2.48 16.86
N LEU A 36 2.06 1.84 15.75
CA LEU A 36 3.44 1.60 15.31
C LEU A 36 3.96 2.69 14.37
N LYS A 37 3.21 3.78 14.18
CA LYS A 37 3.47 4.83 13.17
C LYS A 37 3.51 4.26 11.75
N GLY A 38 2.79 3.16 11.51
CA GLY A 38 2.62 2.53 10.21
C GLY A 38 1.32 2.95 9.55
N LEU A 39 1.23 2.67 8.25
CA LEU A 39 0.07 2.91 7.42
C LEU A 39 -0.31 1.63 6.68
N CYS A 40 -1.61 1.43 6.42
CA CYS A 40 -2.06 0.26 5.68
C CYS A 40 -2.16 0.55 4.18
N PHE A 41 -1.59 -0.35 3.37
CA PHE A 41 -1.61 -0.32 1.90
C PHE A 41 -1.82 -1.73 1.32
N PHE A 42 -2.24 -1.86 0.06
CA PHE A 42 -2.13 -3.15 -0.66
C PHE A 42 -0.67 -3.40 -1.05
N GLY A 43 0.07 -4.04 -0.14
CA GLY A 43 1.52 -4.22 -0.29
C GLY A 43 2.32 -3.01 0.17
N CYS A 44 3.57 -3.24 0.59
CA CYS A 44 4.45 -2.17 1.09
C CYS A 44 5.27 -1.54 -0.03
N ARG A 45 5.43 -0.22 0.06
CA ARG A 45 6.28 0.55 -0.86
C ARG A 45 7.75 0.22 -0.64
N PRO A 46 8.62 0.34 -1.65
CA PRO A 46 10.06 0.29 -1.44
C PRO A 46 10.51 1.29 -0.37
N GLY A 47 11.32 0.84 0.59
CA GLY A 47 11.71 1.65 1.77
C GLY A 47 10.69 1.64 2.91
N TRP A 48 9.64 0.82 2.80
CA TRP A 48 8.74 0.49 3.91
C TRP A 48 8.80 -0.99 4.21
N ASN A 49 8.78 -1.33 5.50
CA ASN A 49 8.81 -2.70 5.98
C ASN A 49 7.43 -3.20 6.33
N TRP A 50 7.16 -4.44 5.94
CA TRP A 50 5.92 -5.14 6.26
C TRP A 50 5.95 -5.61 7.72
N VAL A 51 4.88 -5.35 8.47
CA VAL A 51 4.78 -5.72 9.89
C VAL A 51 3.64 -6.71 10.14
N GLY A 52 2.61 -6.71 9.30
CA GLY A 52 1.46 -7.57 9.49
C GLY A 52 0.32 -7.22 8.56
N PHE A 53 -0.81 -7.90 8.74
CA PHE A 53 -2.05 -7.57 8.05
C PHE A 53 -2.86 -6.54 8.85
N CYS A 54 -3.56 -5.67 8.13
CA CYS A 54 -4.66 -4.89 8.68
C CYS A 54 -5.96 -5.73 8.63
N ASN A 55 -7.13 -5.14 8.82
CA ASN A 55 -8.42 -5.86 8.93
C ASN A 55 -8.85 -6.72 7.70
N ASN A 56 -8.09 -6.75 6.61
CA ASN A 56 -8.37 -7.51 5.38
C ASN A 56 -7.04 -7.78 4.63
N ILE A 57 -7.04 -7.94 3.30
CA ILE A 57 -5.87 -8.15 2.42
C ILE A 57 -4.86 -6.98 2.35
N MET A 58 -4.99 -5.97 3.22
CA MET A 58 -4.06 -4.85 3.31
C MET A 58 -2.91 -5.17 4.26
N SER A 59 -1.72 -4.70 3.89
CA SER A 59 -0.49 -4.82 4.65
C SER A 59 -0.25 -3.56 5.48
N CYS A 60 0.02 -3.74 6.77
CA CYS A 60 0.58 -2.69 7.63
C CYS A 60 2.06 -2.53 7.30
N CYS A 61 2.42 -1.31 6.90
CA CYS A 61 3.77 -0.96 6.48
C CYS A 61 4.31 0.16 7.37
N ILE A 62 5.54 0.02 7.82
CA ILE A 62 6.26 1.06 8.58
C ILE A 62 7.40 1.63 7.73
N LYS A 63 7.66 2.93 7.83
CA LYS A 63 8.76 3.55 7.08
C LYS A 63 10.10 3.10 7.66
N GLU A 64 10.93 2.48 6.83
CA GLU A 64 12.26 2.04 7.23
C GLU A 64 13.17 3.26 7.39
N LYS A 65 13.97 3.29 8.45
CA LYS A 65 14.83 4.44 8.77
C LYS A 65 16.32 4.11 8.66
N PHE A 66 16.69 2.85 8.83
CA PHE A 66 18.09 2.44 8.91
C PHE A 66 18.60 1.90 7.58
N TYR A 67 17.80 1.08 6.91
CA TYR A 67 18.17 0.44 5.63
C TYR A 67 17.26 0.89 4.50
N VAL A 68 17.32 2.18 4.20
CA VAL A 68 16.50 2.79 3.13
C VAL A 68 17.03 2.35 1.76
N LEU A 69 16.24 1.52 1.06
CA LEU A 69 16.54 1.11 -0.31
C LEU A 69 16.66 2.35 -1.22
N PRO A 70 17.66 2.41 -2.12
CA PRO A 70 17.87 3.56 -3.01
C PRO A 70 16.66 3.83 -3.92
N GLN A 71 15.89 2.78 -4.23
CA GLN A 71 14.64 2.86 -5.02
C GLN A 71 13.50 3.61 -4.31
N SER A 72 13.61 3.89 -3.01
CA SER A 72 12.59 4.65 -2.26
C SER A 72 12.65 6.17 -2.47
N LYS A 73 13.73 6.69 -3.08
CA LYS A 73 13.91 8.14 -3.28
C LYS A 73 13.07 8.74 -4.41
N GLY A 74 12.43 7.92 -5.25
CA GLY A 74 11.71 8.35 -6.44
C GLY A 74 10.22 7.99 -6.47
N ILE A 75 9.66 7.53 -5.35
CA ILE A 75 8.23 7.22 -5.16
C ILE A 75 7.63 8.18 -4.13
#